data_AF-A0A8T0GKS0-F1
#
_entry.id   AF-A0A8T0GKS0-F1
#
_cell.length_a   1.000
_cell.length_b   1.000
_cell.length_c   1.000
_cell.angle_alpha   90.00
_cell.angle_beta   90.00
_cell.angle_gamma   90.00
#
_symmetry.space_group_name_H-M   'P 1'
#
loop_
_entity.id
_entity.type
_entity.pdbx_description
1 polymer ?
#
loop_
_entity_poly.entity_id
_entity_poly.type
_entity_poly.pdbx_seq_one_letter_code
_entity_poly.pdbx_strand_id
1 'polypeptide(L)'
;VYTRAGGALLALTSTGILKLWNWGRIFDDPGWQATVSIAPQLWLHASGRLMVNNMNDVNRKEVVHSLALSKDGYSAISASGGEVYRYDIRTSEV
;
A
#
# COMPACT_ATOMS: atom_id res chain seq x y z
N VAL A 1 2.85 -5.97 3.83
CA VAL A 1 4.31 -5.86 3.61
C VAL A 1 4.81 -4.57 4.23
N TYR A 2 5.86 -4.61 5.05
CA TYR A 2 6.46 -3.39 5.61
C TYR A 2 7.34 -2.68 4.57
N THR A 3 7.44 -1.35 4.64
CA THR A 3 8.40 -0.60 3.84
C THR A 3 9.83 -0.82 4.32
N ARG A 4 10.82 -0.50 3.48
CA ARG A 4 12.24 -0.76 3.74
C ARG A 4 12.70 -0.28 5.12
N ALA A 5 12.29 0.92 5.54
CA ALA A 5 12.67 1.50 6.82
C ALA A 5 11.82 1.00 8.00
N GLY A 6 10.80 0.17 7.75
CA GLY A 6 9.88 -0.32 8.80
C GLY A 6 8.90 0.73 9.32
N GLY A 7 8.92 1.96 8.80
CA GLY A 7 8.05 3.05 9.23
C GLY A 7 6.65 3.07 8.63
N ALA A 8 6.35 2.18 7.68
CA ALA A 8 5.04 2.07 7.07
C ALA A 8 4.68 0.63 6.70
N LEU A 9 3.38 0.34 6.65
CA LEU A 9 2.78 -0.94 6.30
C LEU A 9 1.90 -0.77 5.07
N LEU A 10 2.10 -1.62 4.07
CA LEU A 10 1.29 -1.69 2.86
C LEU A 10 0.45 -2.98 2.87
N ALA A 11 -0.84 -2.88 2.59
CA ALA A 11 -1.71 -4.05 2.45
C ALA A 11 -2.68 -3.91 1.28
N LEU A 12 -2.79 -4.98 0.49
CA LEU A 12 -3.81 -5.14 -0.53
C LEU A 12 -5.03 -5.80 0.10
N THR A 13 -6.18 -5.15 -0.02
CA THR A 13 -7.46 -5.63 0.53
C THR A 13 -8.19 -6.52 -0.48
N SER A 14 -9.17 -7.31 -0.01
CA SER A 14 -10.00 -8.18 -0.87
C SER A 14 -10.87 -7.42 -1.88
N THR A 15 -11.00 -6.09 -1.73
CA THR A 15 -11.68 -5.23 -2.70
C THR A 15 -10.75 -4.68 -3.78
N GLY A 16 -9.46 -5.10 -3.79
CA GLY A 16 -8.46 -4.60 -4.72
C GLY A 16 -7.87 -3.24 -4.35
N ILE A 17 -8.20 -2.69 -3.18
CA ILE A 17 -7.64 -1.41 -2.71
C ILE A 17 -6.32 -1.67 -2.00
N LEU A 18 -5.27 -0.96 -2.42
CA LEU A 18 -3.97 -0.95 -1.77
C LEU A 18 -3.91 0.21 -0.77
N LYS A 19 -3.78 -0.11 0.52
CA LYS A 19 -3.75 0.86 1.63
C LYS A 19 -2.35 0.96 2.22
N LEU A 20 -1.90 2.18 2.53
CA LEU A 20 -0.66 2.44 3.25
C LEU A 20 -0.97 3.03 4.63
N TRP A 21 -0.37 2.46 5.67
CA TRP A 21 -0.38 2.99 7.03
C TRP A 21 1.03 3.44 7.42
N ASN A 22 1.17 4.61 8.05
CA ASN A 22 2.46 5.23 8.31
C ASN A 22 2.57 5.69 9.78
N TRP A 23 3.71 5.40 10.42
CA TRP A 23 4.06 5.87 11.77
C TRP A 23 4.81 7.22 11.75
N GLY A 24 5.64 7.47 10.75
CA GLY A 24 6.54 8.64 10.68
C GLY A 24 5.82 9.98 10.56
N ARG A 25 4.57 10.02 10.07
CA ARG A 25 3.75 11.25 10.07
C ARG A 25 3.32 11.72 11.45
N ILE A 26 3.28 10.83 12.44
CA ILE A 26 2.92 11.22 13.81
C ILE A 26 4.05 12.05 14.43
N PHE A 27 5.28 11.85 13.94
CA PHE A 27 6.51 12.41 14.52
C PHE A 27 7.25 13.36 13.58
N ASP A 28 6.74 13.59 12.35
CA ASP A 28 7.43 14.28 11.24
C ASP A 28 8.87 13.79 11.02
N ASP A 29 9.13 12.52 11.35
CA ASP A 29 10.44 11.88 11.25
C ASP A 29 10.37 10.70 10.26
N PRO A 30 10.99 10.81 9.07
CA PRO A 30 11.02 9.75 8.07
C PRO A 30 11.84 8.52 8.50
N GLY A 31 12.63 8.62 9.58
CA GLY A 31 13.39 7.51 10.18
C GLY A 31 12.60 6.68 11.18
N TRP A 32 11.38 7.11 11.55
CA TRP A 32 10.61 6.43 12.58
C TRP A 32 10.18 5.02 12.15
N GLN A 33 10.29 4.06 13.06
CA GLN A 33 9.96 2.65 12.81
C GLN A 33 8.66 2.25 13.47
N ALA A 34 8.06 1.14 13.03
CA ALA A 34 6.86 0.60 13.66
C ALA A 34 7.08 0.31 15.15
N THR A 35 6.12 0.73 15.98
CA THR A 35 6.13 0.47 17.43
C THR A 35 4.79 -0.12 17.87
N VAL A 36 4.79 -0.83 19.01
CA VAL A 36 3.55 -1.35 19.63
C VAL A 36 2.81 -0.27 20.42
N SER A 37 3.49 0.79 20.85
CA SER A 37 2.93 1.84 21.71
C SER A 37 2.10 2.86 20.94
N ILE A 38 2.33 3.00 19.63
CA ILE A 38 1.65 3.97 18.77
C ILE A 38 1.03 3.22 17.58
N ALA A 39 -0.26 3.40 17.38
CA ALA A 39 -0.95 2.87 16.20
C ALA A 39 -0.58 3.68 14.95
N PRO A 40 -0.41 3.04 13.78
CA PRO A 40 -0.15 3.77 12.55
C PRO A 40 -1.40 4.48 12.03
N GLN A 41 -1.21 5.55 11.27
CA GLN A 41 -2.32 6.26 10.64
C GLN A 41 -2.45 5.87 9.17
N LEU A 42 -3.69 5.72 8.69
CA LEU A 42 -3.95 5.51 7.26
C LEU A 42 -3.49 6.75 6.50
N TRP A 43 -2.62 6.54 5.53
CA TRP A 43 -2.14 7.63 4.70
C TRP A 43 -3.01 7.78 3.46
N LEU A 44 -3.65 8.94 3.35
CA LEU A 44 -4.33 9.40 2.15
C LEU A 44 -3.46 10.44 1.47
N HIS A 45 -3.23 10.22 0.18
CA HIS A 45 -2.50 11.18 -0.63
C HIS A 45 -3.28 12.48 -0.80
N ALA A 46 -2.58 13.60 -0.82
CA ALA A 46 -3.20 14.92 -1.04
C ALA A 46 -3.88 15.02 -2.41
N SER A 47 -3.42 14.25 -3.40
CA SER A 47 -4.04 14.15 -4.73
C SER A 47 -5.43 13.49 -4.70
N GLY A 48 -5.82 12.85 -3.59
CA GLY A 48 -7.06 12.08 -3.49
C GLY A 48 -7.08 10.78 -4.31
N ARG A 49 -6.00 10.46 -5.06
CA ARG A 49 -5.92 9.22 -5.82
C ARG A 49 -5.74 8.02 -4.90
N LEU A 50 -6.58 7.02 -5.12
CA LEU A 50 -6.48 5.71 -4.51
C LEU A 50 -5.69 4.76 -5.42
N MET A 51 -4.84 3.95 -4.80
CA MET A 51 -4.23 2.81 -5.48
C MET A 51 -5.22 1.66 -5.48
N VAL A 52 -5.87 1.41 -6.62
CA VAL A 52 -6.93 0.42 -6.76
C VAL A 52 -6.72 -0.44 -7.99
N ASN A 53 -6.84 -1.75 -7.83
CA ASN A 53 -6.85 -2.72 -8.92
C ASN A 53 -8.26 -2.81 -9.49
N ASN A 54 -8.39 -2.99 -10.81
CA ASN A 54 -9.67 -3.29 -11.41
C ASN A 54 -10.16 -4.66 -10.93
N MET A 55 -11.39 -4.68 -10.41
CA MET A 55 -12.06 -5.87 -9.87
C MET A 55 -13.52 -5.95 -10.35
N ASN A 56 -13.87 -5.24 -11.44
CA ASN A 56 -15.25 -5.13 -11.90
C ASN A 56 -15.78 -6.43 -12.50
N ASP A 57 -14.96 -7.14 -13.28
CA ASP A 57 -15.37 -8.33 -14.03
C ASP A 57 -14.88 -9.65 -13.41
N VAL A 58 -14.56 -9.63 -12.12
CA VAL A 58 -13.91 -10.76 -11.44
C VAL A 58 -14.68 -11.20 -10.21
N ASN A 59 -14.86 -12.52 -10.04
CA ASN A 59 -15.46 -13.09 -8.85
C ASN A 59 -14.52 -12.94 -7.64
N ARG A 60 -14.75 -11.93 -6.80
CA ARG A 60 -13.90 -11.57 -5.66
C ARG A 60 -13.60 -12.72 -4.68
N LYS A 61 -14.45 -13.75 -4.62
CA LYS A 61 -14.23 -14.92 -3.73
C LYS A 61 -13.15 -15.87 -4.25
N GLU A 62 -12.87 -15.82 -5.55
CA GLU A 62 -11.93 -16.71 -6.24
C GLU A 62 -10.61 -16.01 -6.59
N VAL A 63 -10.51 -14.70 -6.33
CA VAL A 63 -9.32 -13.93 -6.64
C VAL A 63 -8.23 -14.17 -5.61
N VAL A 64 -7.06 -14.58 -6.09
CA VAL A 64 -5.83 -14.56 -5.32
C VAL A 64 -5.19 -13.18 -5.46
N HIS A 65 -4.88 -12.57 -4.31
CA HIS A 65 -4.22 -11.28 -4.23
C HIS A 65 -2.74 -11.47 -3.91
N SER A 66 -1.88 -10.72 -4.58
CA SER A 66 -0.44 -10.69 -4.28
C SER A 66 0.08 -9.26 -4.28
N LEU A 67 1.09 -9.02 -3.45
CA LEU A 67 1.70 -7.71 -3.26
C LEU A 67 3.20 -7.87 -3.06
N ALA A 68 3.98 -7.12 -3.84
CA ALA A 68 5.41 -6.99 -3.71
C ALA A 68 5.81 -5.51 -3.62
N LEU A 69 6.94 -5.26 -2.98
CA LEU A 69 7.51 -3.93 -2.80
C LEU A 69 8.92 -3.90 -3.39
N SER A 70 9.26 -2.84 -4.10
CA SER A 70 10.61 -2.62 -4.61
C SER A 70 11.62 -2.45 -3.48
N LYS A 71 12.90 -2.74 -3.78
CA LYS A 71 13.99 -2.65 -2.79
C LYS A 71 14.13 -1.26 -2.17
N ASP A 72 13.87 -0.20 -2.94
CA ASP A 72 13.91 1.18 -2.47
C ASP A 72 12.67 1.59 -1.66
N GLY A 73 11.59 0.80 -1.71
CA GLY A 73 10.34 1.05 -0.99
C GLY A 73 9.43 2.09 -1.63
N TYR A 74 9.72 2.56 -2.85
CA TYR A 74 8.93 3.61 -3.51
C TYR A 74 7.93 3.07 -4.53
N SER A 75 8.12 1.85 -5.02
CA SER A 75 7.21 1.22 -5.98
C SER A 75 6.59 -0.05 -5.42
N ALA A 76 5.28 -0.19 -5.54
CA ALA A 76 4.58 -1.44 -5.26
C ALA A 76 4.19 -2.12 -6.58
N ILE A 77 4.20 -3.45 -6.58
CA ILE A 77 3.54 -4.25 -7.61
C ILE A 77 2.44 -5.04 -6.91
N SER A 78 1.23 -4.96 -7.45
CA SER A 78 0.10 -5.73 -6.95
C SER A 78 -0.51 -6.55 -8.09
N ALA A 79 -0.99 -7.75 -7.76
CA ALA A 79 -1.67 -8.61 -8.70
C ALA A 79 -3.02 -9.02 -8.11
N SER A 80 -4.08 -8.82 -8.89
CA SER A 80 -5.45 -9.23 -8.55
C SER A 80 -6.22 -9.50 -9.83
N GLY A 81 -7.06 -10.54 -9.82
CA GLY A 81 -8.02 -10.79 -10.89
C GLY A 81 -7.42 -11.04 -12.27
N GLY A 82 -6.18 -11.51 -12.34
CA GLY A 82 -5.46 -11.77 -13.60
C GLY A 82 -4.68 -10.57 -14.13
N GLU A 83 -4.76 -9.41 -13.47
CA GLU A 83 -4.03 -8.20 -13.85
C GLU A 83 -2.94 -7.84 -12.86
N VAL A 84 -1.91 -7.14 -13.35
CA VAL A 84 -0.77 -6.66 -12.56
C VAL A 84 -0.68 -5.14 -12.70
N TYR A 85 -0.51 -4.49 -11.55
CA TYR A 85 -0.42 -3.04 -11.43
C TYR A 85 0.90 -2.68 -10.77
N ARG A 86 1.54 -1.62 -11.28
CA ARG A 86 2.66 -0.96 -10.61
C ARG A 86 2.13 0.35 -10.02
N TYR A 87 2.58 0.73 -8.83
CA TYR A 87 2.23 2.00 -8.22
C TYR A 87 3.47 2.73 -7.73
N ASP A 88 3.58 4.05 -7.93
CA ASP A 88 4.45 4.90 -7.10
C ASP A 88 3.71 5.23 -5.80
N ILE A 89 4.23 4.70 -4.70
CA ILE A 89 3.62 4.82 -3.37
C ILE A 89 3.62 6.28 -2.93
N ARG A 90 4.55 7.12 -3.40
CA ARG A 90 4.65 8.54 -3.04
C ARG A 90 3.71 9.45 -3.82
N THR A 91 3.04 8.97 -4.86
CA THR A 91 2.11 9.79 -5.65
C THR A 91 0.74 9.14 -5.82
N SER A 92 0.57 7.86 -5.45
CA SER A 92 -0.59 7.03 -5.79
C SER A 92 -0.81 6.89 -7.31
N GLU A 93 0.24 7.03 -8.10
CA GLU A 93 0.15 6.88 -9.56
C GLU A 93 0.30 5.42 -9.96
N VAL A 94 -0.55 4.97 -10.90
CA VAL A 94 -0.45 3.67 -11.61
C VAL A 94 0.53 3.82 -12.76
#